data_AF-A0A5N6RHG8-F1
#
_entry.id   AF-A0A5N6RHG8-F1
#
_cell.length_a   1.000
_cell.length_b   1.000
_cell.length_c   1.000
_cell.angle_alpha   90.00
_cell.angle_beta   90.00
_cell.angle_gamma   90.00
#
_symmetry.space_group_name_H-M   'P 1'
#
loop_
_entity.id
_entity.type
_entity.pdbx_description
1 polymer ?
#
loop_
_entity_poly.entity_id
_entity_poly.type
_entity_poly.pdbx_seq_one_letter_code
_entity_poly.pdbx_strand_id
1 'polypeptide(L)'
;MGRGKIEIKRIDNLNSRQVTFSKRRTGLLKKARELSVLCDADVAVIIFSSTGKLYDYSSSSMNHILSRYSKGLNSDHPEPPSDKLLTEVCNPRLDPDYTHGLHFLAPTF
;
A
#
# COMPACT_ATOMS: atom_id res chain seq x y z
N MET A 1 28.53 7.60 -9.31
CA MET A 1 28.23 7.67 -7.86
C MET A 1 27.30 6.53 -7.49
N GLY A 2 27.73 5.62 -6.61
CA GLY A 2 26.93 4.44 -6.23
C GLY A 2 25.71 4.79 -5.36
N ARG A 3 24.70 3.91 -5.35
CA ARG A 3 23.56 4.01 -4.43
C ARG A 3 24.01 3.54 -3.03
N GLY A 4 24.00 4.44 -2.05
CA GLY A 4 24.17 4.06 -0.64
C GLY A 4 22.93 3.34 -0.10
N LYS A 5 23.14 2.40 0.83
CA LYS A 5 22.06 1.77 1.60
C LYS A 5 21.41 2.83 2.51
N ILE A 6 20.08 2.81 2.59
CA ILE A 6 19.31 3.66 3.51
C ILE A 6 18.41 2.77 4.38
N GLU A 7 18.13 3.22 5.61
CA GLU A 7 17.16 2.56 6.48
C GLU A 7 15.73 2.68 5.93
N ILE A 8 14.89 1.67 6.18
CA ILE A 8 13.47 1.70 5.81
C ILE A 8 12.70 2.42 6.93
N LYS A 9 12.74 3.76 6.87
CA LYS A 9 11.97 4.67 7.71
C LYS A 9 11.52 5.89 6.91
N ARG A 10 10.62 6.71 7.46
CA ARG A 10 10.22 7.97 6.83
C ARG A 10 11.44 8.87 6.63
N ILE A 11 11.59 9.45 5.44
CA ILE A 11 12.65 10.42 5.15
C ILE A 11 12.23 11.80 5.67
N ASP A 12 13.02 12.37 6.58
CA ASP A 12 12.70 13.65 7.20
C ASP A 12 12.90 14.83 6.24
N ASN A 13 14.05 14.84 5.55
CA ASN A 13 14.36 15.88 4.58
C ASN A 13 13.36 15.86 3.40
N LEU A 14 12.63 16.98 3.22
CA LEU A 14 11.58 17.10 2.22
C LEU A 14 12.08 16.90 0.78
N ASN A 15 13.23 17.48 0.43
CA ASN A 15 13.81 17.39 -0.90
C ASN A 15 14.25 15.95 -1.21
N SER A 16 14.97 15.32 -0.27
CA SER A 16 15.37 13.91 -0.39
C SER A 16 14.14 12.99 -0.45
N ARG A 17 13.07 13.28 0.30
CA ARG A 17 11.81 12.53 0.28
C ARG A 17 11.12 12.65 -1.07
N GLN A 18 11.03 13.84 -1.65
CA GLN A 18 10.39 14.07 -2.95
C GLN A 18 11.15 13.38 -4.09
N VAL A 19 12.48 13.50 -4.10
CA VAL A 19 13.32 12.81 -5.10
C VAL A 19 13.20 11.29 -4.94
N THR A 20 13.24 10.78 -3.71
CA THR A 20 13.11 9.35 -3.43
C THR A 20 11.73 8.83 -3.80
N PHE A 21 10.66 9.55 -3.46
CA PHE A 21 9.29 9.22 -3.87
C PHE A 21 9.20 9.11 -5.38
N SER A 22 9.70 10.11 -6.11
CA SER A 22 9.66 10.13 -7.58
C SER A 22 10.39 8.94 -8.18
N LYS A 23 11.60 8.63 -7.68
CA LYS A 23 12.40 7.49 -8.17
C LYS A 23 11.78 6.13 -7.81
N ARG A 24 11.34 5.95 -6.56
CA ARG A 24 10.76 4.69 -6.09
C ARG A 24 9.40 4.42 -6.70
N ARG A 25 8.53 5.42 -6.81
CA ARG A 25 7.25 5.34 -7.52
C ARG A 25 7.48 4.84 -8.94
N THR A 26 8.35 5.49 -9.71
CA THR A 26 8.65 5.07 -11.08
C THR A 26 9.22 3.64 -11.13
N GLY A 27 10.10 3.27 -10.20
CA GLY A 27 10.63 1.90 -10.11
C GLY A 27 9.55 0.85 -9.81
N LEU A 28 8.62 1.16 -8.89
CA LEU A 28 7.50 0.30 -8.54
C LEU A 28 6.56 0.09 -9.72
N LEU A 29 6.18 1.17 -10.42
CA LEU A 29 5.30 1.08 -11.60
C LEU A 29 5.95 0.25 -12.71
N LYS A 30 7.27 0.39 -12.92
CA LYS A 30 8.00 -0.46 -13.88
C LYS A 30 7.94 -1.93 -13.49
N LYS A 31 8.16 -2.25 -12.21
CA LYS A 31 8.12 -3.64 -11.72
C LYS A 31 6.71 -4.24 -11.81
N ALA A 32 5.67 -3.47 -11.49
CA ALA A 32 4.29 -3.88 -11.65
C ALA A 32 3.97 -4.23 -13.12
N ARG A 33 4.42 -3.40 -14.07
CA ARG A 33 4.28 -3.66 -15.51
C ARG A 33 5.07 -4.88 -15.98
N GLU A 34 6.30 -5.04 -15.53
CA GLU A 34 7.11 -6.22 -15.86
C GLU A 34 6.39 -7.50 -15.40
N LEU A 35 5.89 -7.51 -14.17
CA LEU A 35 5.15 -8.65 -13.61
C LEU A 35 3.88 -8.95 -14.41
N SER A 36 3.07 -7.93 -14.72
CA SER A 36 1.82 -8.14 -15.45
C SER A 36 2.06 -8.74 -16.84
N VAL A 37 3.12 -8.31 -17.54
CA VAL A 37 3.46 -8.82 -18.87
C VAL A 37 4.10 -10.20 -18.82
N LEU A 38 5.02 -10.44 -17.89
CA LEU A 38 5.76 -11.71 -17.82
C LEU A 38 4.88 -12.88 -17.40
N CYS A 39 3.87 -12.62 -16.57
CA CYS A 39 3.06 -13.67 -15.96
C CYS A 39 1.59 -13.62 -16.38
N ASP A 40 1.23 -12.76 -17.35
CA ASP A 40 -0.16 -12.52 -17.77
C ASP A 40 -1.11 -12.30 -16.57
N ALA A 41 -0.65 -11.46 -15.64
CA ALA A 41 -1.33 -11.24 -14.36
C ALA A 41 -2.00 -9.86 -14.32
N ASP A 42 -3.21 -9.80 -13.77
CA ASP A 42 -3.86 -8.52 -13.45
C ASP A 42 -3.17 -7.86 -12.25
N VAL A 43 -2.60 -6.68 -12.46
CA VAL A 43 -1.88 -5.93 -11.43
C VAL A 43 -2.37 -4.49 -11.42
N ALA A 44 -2.74 -4.00 -10.24
CA ALA A 44 -3.06 -2.60 -10.00
C ALA A 44 -2.20 -2.04 -8.86
N VAL A 45 -1.78 -0.78 -9.00
CA VAL A 45 -1.03 -0.03 -7.99
C VAL A 45 -1.68 1.34 -7.84
N ILE A 46 -2.02 1.73 -6.61
CA ILE A 46 -2.59 3.03 -6.27
C ILE A 46 -1.69 3.69 -5.22
N ILE A 47 -1.26 4.92 -5.47
CA ILE A 47 -0.33 5.66 -4.61
C ILE A 47 -0.87 7.08 -4.40
N PHE A 48 -1.15 7.42 -3.15
CA PHE A 48 -1.41 8.80 -2.74
C PHE A 48 -0.13 9.41 -2.18
N SER A 49 0.31 10.54 -2.73
CA SER A 49 1.42 11.29 -2.15
C SER A 49 0.99 11.99 -0.86
N SER A 50 1.97 12.41 -0.05
CA SER A 50 1.70 13.28 1.11
C SER A 50 1.11 14.65 0.76
N THR A 51 1.05 14.99 -0.54
CA THR A 51 0.40 16.20 -1.06
C THR A 51 -0.99 15.91 -1.63
N GLY A 52 -1.54 14.71 -1.44
CA GLY A 52 -2.85 14.30 -1.94
C GLY A 52 -2.90 14.00 -3.44
N LYS A 53 -1.76 13.94 -4.14
CA LYS A 53 -1.75 13.62 -5.57
C LYS A 53 -1.86 12.12 -5.76
N LEU A 54 -2.79 11.71 -6.62
CA LEU A 54 -2.96 10.32 -7.04
C LEU A 54 -1.94 9.97 -8.14
N TYR A 55 -1.29 8.83 -7.98
CA TYR A 55 -0.50 8.17 -9.00
C TYR A 55 -0.90 6.71 -9.04
N ASP A 56 -1.22 6.20 -10.22
CA ASP A 56 -1.72 4.85 -10.37
C ASP A 56 -1.16 4.14 -11.61
N TYR A 57 -1.32 2.82 -11.61
CA TYR A 57 -1.05 1.94 -12.73
C TYR A 57 -2.00 0.76 -12.68
N SER A 58 -2.44 0.31 -13.85
CA SER A 58 -3.25 -0.88 -14.03
C SER A 58 -2.77 -1.60 -15.29
N SER A 59 -2.68 -2.93 -15.24
CA SER A 59 -2.38 -3.76 -16.42
C SER A 59 -3.47 -3.68 -17.48
N SER A 60 -4.74 -3.57 -17.04
CA SER A 60 -5.93 -3.43 -17.87
C SER A 60 -6.71 -2.18 -17.45
N SER A 61 -8.01 -2.29 -17.15
CA SER A 61 -8.80 -1.19 -16.60
C SER A 61 -8.79 -1.21 -15.07
N MET A 62 -8.50 -0.06 -14.44
CA MET A 62 -8.56 0.06 -12.98
C MET A 62 -9.92 -0.38 -12.43
N ASN A 63 -11.01 0.02 -13.11
CA ASN A 63 -12.36 -0.35 -12.72
C ASN A 63 -12.59 -1.88 -12.84
N HIS A 64 -11.98 -2.54 -13.82
CA HIS A 64 -12.08 -3.99 -13.99
C HIS A 64 -11.41 -4.72 -12.83
N ILE A 65 -10.18 -4.33 -12.47
CA ILE A 65 -9.43 -4.94 -11.37
C ILE A 65 -10.14 -4.69 -10.03
N LEU A 66 -10.62 -3.46 -9.77
CA LEU A 66 -11.38 -3.15 -8.56
C LEU A 66 -12.71 -3.91 -8.48
N SER A 67 -13.39 -4.10 -9.62
CA SER A 67 -14.60 -4.92 -9.70
C SER A 67 -14.31 -6.39 -9.42
N ARG A 68 -13.18 -6.91 -9.89
CA ARG A 68 -12.75 -8.29 -9.61
C ARG A 68 -12.39 -8.48 -8.14
N TYR A 69 -11.69 -7.51 -7.55
CA TYR A 69 -11.33 -7.50 -6.13
C TYR A 69 -12.56 -7.49 -5.22
N SER A 70 -13.51 -6.58 -5.47
CA SER A 70 -14.76 -6.52 -4.70
C SER A 70 -15.57 -7.81 -4.81
N LYS A 71 -15.65 -8.44 -5.99
CA LYS A 71 -16.30 -9.75 -6.15
C LYS A 71 -15.57 -10.86 -5.39
N GLY A 72 -14.24 -10.87 -5.40
CA GLY A 72 -13.42 -11.86 -4.68
C GLY A 72 -13.61 -11.79 -3.16
N LEU A 73 -13.77 -10.59 -2.60
CA LEU A 73 -14.08 -10.43 -1.17
C LEU A 73 -15.44 -11.04 -0.77
N ASN A 74 -16.42 -11.07 -1.68
CA ASN A 74 -17.74 -11.62 -1.41
C ASN A 74 -17.80 -13.15 -1.52
N SER A 75 -16.78 -13.81 -2.06
CA SER A 75 -16.74 -15.27 -2.24
C SER A 75 -16.08 -16.02 -1.09
N ASP A 76 -15.32 -15.35 -0.22
CA ASP A 76 -14.58 -16.00 0.86
C ASP A 76 -15.20 -15.83 2.26
N HIS A 77 -16.26 -15.02 2.41
CA HIS A 77 -17.05 -14.92 3.65
C HIS A 77 -18.48 -14.42 3.37
N PRO A 78 -19.55 -15.09 3.86
CA PRO A 78 -20.89 -14.51 3.88
C PRO A 78 -20.97 -13.52 5.05
N GLU A 79 -20.62 -12.25 4.83
CA GLU A 79 -20.91 -11.18 5.78
C GLU A 79 -22.32 -10.60 5.52
N PRO A 80 -23.11 -10.32 6.57
CA PRO A 80 -24.50 -9.85 6.48
C PRO A 80 -24.58 -8.42 5.94
N PRO A 81 -25.76 -7.98 5.47
CA PRO A 81 -25.86 -6.75 4.69
C PRO A 81 -25.83 -5.50 5.57
N SER A 82 -25.26 -4.45 4.97
CA SER A 82 -25.70 -3.05 4.98
C SER A 82 -24.63 -2.05 5.46
N ASP A 83 -24.24 -1.19 4.51
CA ASP A 83 -23.96 0.23 4.71
C ASP A 83 -23.07 0.62 5.90
N LYS A 84 -21.74 0.69 5.65
CA LYS A 84 -20.77 1.71 6.13
C LYS A 84 -19.34 1.18 5.98
N LEU A 85 -18.65 1.50 4.88
CA LEU A 85 -17.19 1.66 4.92
C LEU A 85 -16.65 2.47 3.73
N LEU A 86 -17.09 3.73 3.60
CA LEU A 86 -16.31 4.76 2.90
C LEU A 86 -15.63 5.71 3.89
N THR A 87 -15.42 5.30 5.14
CA THR A 87 -14.78 6.15 6.15
C THR A 87 -13.95 5.34 7.12
N GLU A 88 -12.87 4.71 6.67
CA GLU A 88 -11.69 4.47 7.51
C GLU A 88 -10.50 3.99 6.67
N VAL A 89 -9.83 4.91 5.98
CA VAL A 89 -8.41 4.72 5.65
C VAL A 89 -7.67 6.00 6.02
N CYS A 90 -7.21 5.99 7.27
CA CYS A 90 -6.07 6.73 7.81
C CYS A 90 -6.17 8.26 7.84
N ASN A 91 -6.69 8.80 8.96
CA ASN A 91 -6.33 10.14 9.43
C ASN A 91 -4.93 10.07 10.10
N PRO A 92 -3.89 10.73 9.57
CA PRO A 92 -2.56 10.69 10.17
C PRO A 92 -2.46 11.76 11.27
N ARG A 93 -2.81 11.41 12.51
CA ARG A 93 -2.41 12.21 13.68
C ARG A 93 -2.27 11.34 14.92
N LEU A 94 -1.00 11.08 15.25
CA LEU A 94 -0.36 11.01 16.58
C LEU A 94 0.54 9.77 16.72
N ASP A 95 1.85 9.99 16.57
CA ASP A 95 2.85 9.34 17.42
C ASP A 95 3.12 10.36 18.56
N PRO A 96 3.28 9.96 19.84
CA PRO A 96 4.47 9.24 20.31
C PRO A 96 4.22 8.23 21.47
N ASP A 97 5.30 7.58 21.90
CA ASP A 97 5.47 6.76 23.12
C ASP A 97 5.27 5.24 23.02
N TYR A 98 6.23 4.65 22.31
CA TYR A 98 7.05 3.53 22.79
C TYR A 98 7.27 3.57 24.32
N THR A 99 6.59 2.71 25.09
CA THR A 99 7.10 1.95 26.27
C THR A 99 5.95 1.21 26.97
N HIS A 100 6.31 0.16 27.72
CA HIS A 100 5.50 -0.88 28.38
C HIS A 100 5.15 -2.05 27.44
N GLY A 101 5.66 -3.25 27.62
CA GLY A 101 6.21 -3.89 28.81
C GLY A 101 5.61 -5.30 28.89
N LEU A 102 6.45 -6.30 29.18
CA LEU A 102 6.08 -7.69 29.41
C LEU A 102 4.70 -7.84 30.08
N HIS A 103 3.86 -8.75 29.59
CA HIS A 103 3.63 -10.02 30.28
C HIS A 103 2.59 -10.93 29.59
N PHE A 104 2.87 -12.22 29.69
CA PHE A 104 1.95 -13.36 29.82
C PHE A 104 1.37 -14.09 28.59
N LEU A 105 1.85 -15.34 28.51
CA LEU A 105 1.14 -16.62 28.40
C LEU A 105 0.89 -17.21 27.00
N ALA A 106 1.75 -18.18 26.70
CA ALA A 106 1.44 -19.37 25.91
C ALA A 106 0.28 -20.18 26.52
N PRO A 107 -0.44 -20.94 25.69
CA PRO A 107 -0.96 -22.26 26.03
C PRO A 107 -0.26 -23.32 25.15
N THR A 108 0.51 -24.25 25.70
CA THR A 108 0.06 -25.63 26.03
C THR A 108 -1.29 -26.02 25.43
N PHE A 109 -1.25 -26.71 24.28
CA PHE A 109 -1.47 -28.16 24.21
C PHE A 109 -0.79 -28.73 22.97
#